data_AF-Q5REK9-F1
#
_entry.id   AF-Q5REK9-F1
#
_cell.length_a   1.000
_cell.length_b   1.000
_cell.length_c   1.000
_cell.angle_alpha   90.00
_cell.angle_beta   90.00
_cell.angle_gamma   90.00
#
_symmetry.space_group_name_H-M   'P 1'
#
loop_
_entity.id
_entity.type
_entity.pdbx_description
1 polymer ?
#
loop_
_entity_poly.entity_id
_entity_poly.type
_entity_poly.pdbx_seq_one_letter_code
_entity_poly.pdbx_strand_id
1 'polypeptide(L)'
;MLGRSGYRALPLGDFDRFQQSSFGFLGSQKGCLSPERGGVGTGADAPQSWPSCLCHGLISFLGFLLLLVTFPISGWFALKIVPTYERMIVFRLGRIRTPQRPGMVLLLPFIDSFQRVDLRTRAFNVPPCKLASKDGAVLSVGADVQFRIWDPVLSVMTVKDLNTATRMTAQNAMTKALLKRPLREIQMEKLKISDQLPLEINDVTRA
;
A
#
# COMPACT_ATOMS: atom_id res chain seq x y z
N MET A 1 -8.75 37.90 17.47
CA MET A 1 -8.05 37.14 18.53
C MET A 1 -9.05 36.20 19.20
N LEU A 2 -8.92 34.89 18.98
CA LEU A 2 -9.27 33.80 19.90
C LEU A 2 -8.95 32.49 19.20
N GLY A 3 -7.66 32.17 19.24
CA GLY A 3 -7.17 30.82 19.00
C GLY A 3 -7.55 29.94 20.19
N ARG A 4 -8.13 28.78 19.89
CA ARG A 4 -8.16 27.56 20.70
C ARG A 4 -8.94 26.50 19.92
N SER A 5 -8.41 26.05 18.78
CA SER A 5 -8.82 24.76 18.25
C SER A 5 -7.94 23.73 18.91
N GLY A 6 -8.38 23.21 20.06
CA GLY A 6 -7.75 22.09 20.71
C GLY A 6 -7.80 20.90 19.77
N TYR A 7 -6.68 20.59 19.14
CA TYR A 7 -6.50 19.35 18.39
C TYR A 7 -6.54 18.20 19.40
N ARG A 8 -7.73 17.65 19.63
CA ARG A 8 -7.88 16.37 20.32
C ARG A 8 -7.32 15.33 19.35
N ALA A 9 -6.11 14.83 19.64
CA ALA A 9 -5.57 13.71 18.89
C ALA A 9 -6.62 12.60 18.88
N LEU A 10 -7.01 12.15 17.69
CA LEU A 10 -7.84 10.96 17.51
C LEU A 10 -7.18 9.82 18.31
N PRO A 11 -7.92 9.09 19.16
CA PRO A 11 -7.35 8.01 19.95
C PRO A 11 -6.69 7.03 18.98
N LEU A 12 -5.38 6.86 19.14
CA LEU A 12 -4.57 5.93 18.38
C LEU A 12 -5.19 4.54 18.56
N GLY A 13 -5.87 4.04 17.53
CA GLY A 13 -6.44 2.71 17.53
C GLY A 13 -5.34 1.67 17.69
N ASP A 14 -5.34 1.01 18.85
CA ASP A 14 -4.91 -0.37 19.14
C ASP A 14 -3.76 -0.91 18.26
N PHE A 15 -2.57 -0.34 18.43
CA PHE A 15 -1.35 -0.74 17.70
C PHE A 15 -0.75 -2.06 18.25
N ASP A 16 -1.00 -2.38 19.52
CA ASP A 16 -0.41 -3.55 20.19
C ASP A 16 -0.98 -4.88 19.69
N ARG A 17 -2.24 -4.92 19.25
CA ARG A 17 -2.88 -6.15 18.75
C ARG A 17 -2.20 -6.73 17.49
N PHE A 18 -1.59 -5.90 16.65
CA PHE A 18 -0.86 -6.36 15.45
C PHE A 18 0.57 -6.83 15.73
N GLN A 19 1.19 -6.34 16.80
CA GLN A 19 2.55 -6.79 17.15
C GLN A 19 2.53 -8.19 17.75
N GLN A 20 1.45 -8.55 18.46
CA GLN A 20 1.33 -9.82 19.18
C GLN A 20 0.86 -10.99 18.31
N SER A 21 0.07 -10.76 17.25
CA SER A 21 -0.37 -11.83 16.32
C SER A 21 0.74 -12.43 15.46
N SER A 22 1.91 -11.80 15.45
CA SER A 22 3.03 -12.11 14.55
C SER A 22 4.18 -12.86 15.22
N PHE A 23 4.07 -13.17 16.53
CA PHE A 23 5.10 -13.91 17.29
C PHE A 23 4.85 -15.43 17.38
N GLY A 24 3.70 -15.93 16.94
CA GLY A 24 3.42 -17.36 16.88
C GLY A 24 3.20 -17.82 15.45
N PHE A 25 4.26 -18.13 14.69
CA PHE A 25 4.20 -19.13 13.61
C PHE A 25 5.62 -19.49 13.14
N LEU A 26 6.38 -20.10 14.04
CA LEU A 26 7.46 -21.00 13.64
C LEU A 26 6.84 -22.39 13.55
N GLY A 27 6.67 -22.90 12.33
CA GLY A 27 6.30 -24.30 12.09
C GLY A 27 5.02 -24.47 11.29
N SER A 28 5.15 -24.68 9.98
CA SER A 28 4.51 -25.80 9.27
C SER A 28 4.96 -25.81 7.81
N GLN A 29 6.14 -26.38 7.55
CA GLN A 29 6.37 -27.10 6.30
C GLN A 29 5.62 -28.42 6.43
N LYS A 30 4.64 -28.68 5.55
CA LYS A 30 4.24 -30.03 5.09
C LYS A 30 3.10 -29.93 4.07
N GLY A 31 3.32 -30.54 2.91
CA GLY A 31 2.26 -31.22 2.16
C GLY A 31 1.62 -30.47 1.00
N CYS A 32 2.25 -30.51 -0.17
CA CYS A 32 1.51 -30.59 -1.43
C CYS A 32 2.02 -31.80 -2.20
N LEU A 33 1.29 -32.90 -2.09
CA LEU A 33 1.51 -34.12 -2.85
C LEU A 33 0.14 -34.77 -3.07
N SER A 34 -0.42 -34.61 -4.26
CA SER A 34 -0.75 -35.74 -5.13
C SER A 34 -1.48 -35.33 -6.41
N PRO A 35 -1.44 -36.19 -7.45
CA PRO A 35 -1.61 -35.86 -8.86
C PRO A 35 -3.00 -36.22 -9.38
N GLU A 36 -3.34 -35.74 -10.57
CA GLU A 36 -4.28 -36.42 -11.47
C GLU A 36 -3.98 -36.07 -12.94
N ARG A 37 -4.37 -37.02 -13.77
CA ARG A 37 -3.81 -37.43 -15.06
C ARG A 37 -4.62 -36.84 -16.23
N GLY A 38 -4.00 -36.73 -17.41
CA GLY A 38 -4.72 -36.94 -18.68
C GLY A 38 -4.48 -35.93 -19.81
N GLY A 39 -3.93 -36.40 -20.93
CA GLY A 39 -3.99 -35.70 -22.22
C GLY A 39 -3.00 -36.20 -23.25
N VAL A 40 -3.47 -37.06 -24.16
CA VAL A 40 -2.78 -37.84 -25.19
C VAL A 40 -2.37 -36.98 -26.40
N GLY A 41 -1.30 -37.36 -27.10
CA GLY A 41 -0.96 -36.86 -28.44
C GLY A 41 0.28 -37.54 -29.03
N THR A 42 0.07 -38.63 -29.75
CA THR A 42 1.05 -39.41 -30.51
C THR A 42 1.53 -38.65 -31.75
N GLY A 43 2.81 -38.77 -32.13
CA GLY A 43 3.21 -38.63 -33.54
C GLY A 43 4.61 -38.10 -33.82
N ALA A 44 5.38 -38.94 -34.53
CA ALA A 44 6.41 -38.61 -35.52
C ALA A 44 7.86 -38.34 -35.09
N ASP A 45 8.73 -39.09 -35.76
CA ASP A 45 10.18 -39.24 -35.63
C ASP A 45 10.99 -38.03 -36.14
N ALA A 46 12.08 -37.67 -35.44
CA ALA A 46 13.28 -37.05 -36.02
C ALA A 46 14.48 -37.07 -35.05
N PRO A 47 15.69 -37.47 -35.47
CA PRO A 47 16.88 -37.50 -34.61
C PRO A 47 17.66 -36.18 -34.72
N GLN A 48 17.30 -35.14 -33.94
CA GLN A 48 18.07 -33.87 -33.90
C GLN A 48 18.06 -33.17 -32.51
N SER A 49 18.27 -33.91 -31.40
CA SER A 49 18.15 -33.36 -30.03
C SER A 49 19.46 -33.05 -29.29
N TRP A 50 20.63 -33.10 -29.94
CA TRP A 50 21.93 -32.86 -29.27
C TRP A 50 22.36 -31.38 -29.08
N PRO A 51 22.03 -30.40 -29.95
CA PRO A 51 22.51 -29.02 -29.77
C PRO A 51 21.72 -28.23 -28.71
N SER A 52 20.48 -28.62 -28.41
CA SER A 52 19.58 -27.91 -27.50
C SER A 52 19.99 -28.04 -26.02
N CYS A 53 20.59 -29.18 -25.65
CA CYS A 53 21.03 -29.47 -24.30
C CYS A 53 22.34 -28.73 -23.95
N LEU A 54 23.25 -28.60 -24.92
CA LEU A 54 24.48 -27.83 -24.81
C LEU A 54 24.20 -26.32 -24.70
N CYS A 55 23.22 -25.81 -25.45
CA CYS A 55 22.77 -24.43 -25.30
C CYS A 55 22.18 -24.18 -23.91
N HIS A 56 21.33 -25.07 -23.39
CA HIS A 56 20.79 -24.93 -22.04
C HIS A 56 21.88 -25.01 -20.96
N GLY A 57 22.89 -25.87 -21.16
CA GLY A 57 24.06 -25.98 -20.30
C GLY A 57 24.94 -24.72 -20.32
N LEU A 58 25.21 -24.15 -21.50
CA LEU A 58 25.96 -22.91 -21.67
C LEU A 58 25.23 -21.70 -21.11
N ILE A 59 23.91 -21.59 -21.33
CA ILE A 59 23.07 -20.54 -20.71
C ILE A 59 23.11 -20.65 -19.18
N SER A 60 22.98 -21.88 -18.65
CA SER A 60 23.00 -22.12 -17.21
C SER A 60 24.37 -21.83 -16.60
N PHE A 61 25.45 -22.21 -17.30
CA PHE A 61 26.83 -21.99 -16.86
C PHE A 61 27.23 -20.51 -16.94
N LEU A 62 26.84 -19.81 -18.00
CA LEU A 62 27.07 -18.37 -18.15
C LEU A 62 26.26 -17.57 -17.10
N GLY A 63 25.03 -18.00 -16.81
CA GLY A 63 24.22 -17.45 -15.71
C GLY A 63 24.85 -17.70 -14.34
N PHE A 64 25.39 -18.90 -14.10
CA PHE A 64 26.09 -19.24 -12.86
C PHE A 64 27.41 -18.46 -12.69
N LEU A 65 28.17 -18.28 -13.77
CA LEU A 65 29.41 -17.50 -13.78
C LEU A 65 29.15 -16.02 -13.50
N LEU A 66 28.10 -15.45 -14.12
CA LEU A 66 27.69 -14.08 -13.88
C LEU A 66 27.20 -13.87 -12.43
N LEU A 67 26.57 -14.89 -11.85
CA LEU A 67 26.16 -14.92 -10.44
C LEU A 67 27.36 -15.03 -9.48
N LEU A 68 28.40 -15.79 -9.85
CA LEU A 68 29.63 -15.95 -9.06
C LEU A 68 30.50 -14.68 -9.08
N VAL A 69 30.59 -14.00 -10.24
CA VAL A 69 31.33 -12.74 -10.41
C VAL A 69 30.64 -11.58 -9.70
N THR A 70 29.31 -11.54 -9.71
CA THR A 70 28.55 -10.49 -9.02
C THR A 70 28.32 -10.79 -7.54
N PHE A 71 28.63 -11.99 -7.05
CA PHE A 71 28.40 -12.44 -5.66
C PHE A 71 28.91 -11.48 -4.57
N PRO A 72 30.17 -10.97 -4.60
CA PRO A 72 30.65 -10.06 -3.55
C PRO A 72 30.02 -8.66 -3.63
N ILE A 73 29.58 -8.23 -4.82
CA ILE A 73 28.97 -6.90 -5.05
C ILE A 73 27.47 -6.93 -4.78
N SER A 74 26.81 -8.03 -5.17
CA SER A 74 25.39 -8.32 -4.98
C SER A 74 25.04 -8.49 -3.50
N GLY A 75 25.88 -9.16 -2.72
CA GLY A 75 25.66 -9.33 -1.28
C GLY A 75 25.63 -8.01 -0.51
N TRP A 76 26.47 -7.03 -0.88
CA TRP A 76 26.50 -5.72 -0.24
C TRP A 76 25.35 -4.81 -0.70
N PHE A 77 25.01 -4.82 -1.99
CA PHE A 77 23.90 -4.02 -2.53
C PHE A 77 22.51 -4.56 -2.13
N ALA A 78 22.40 -5.87 -1.89
CA ALA A 78 21.14 -6.50 -1.54
C ALA A 78 20.70 -6.20 -0.10
N LEU A 79 21.63 -5.85 0.79
CA LEU A 79 21.34 -5.57 2.20
C LEU A 79 20.86 -4.13 2.38
N LYS A 80 19.54 -3.94 2.37
CA LYS A 80 18.91 -2.64 2.62
C LYS A 80 18.25 -2.63 3.99
N ILE A 81 18.69 -1.71 4.85
CA ILE A 81 18.11 -1.51 6.18
C ILE A 81 16.85 -0.65 6.02
N VAL A 82 15.74 -1.13 6.59
CA VAL A 82 14.44 -0.45 6.61
C VAL A 82 14.17 0.04 8.03
N PRO A 83 13.87 1.35 8.22
CA PRO A 83 13.56 1.87 9.54
C PRO A 83 12.21 1.35 10.07
N THR A 84 12.05 1.30 11.40
CA THR A 84 10.88 0.74 12.10
C THR A 84 9.53 1.34 11.71
N TYR A 85 9.53 2.60 11.28
CA TYR A 85 8.32 3.34 10.92
C TYR A 85 7.94 3.22 9.45
N GLU A 86 8.78 2.60 8.63
CA GLU A 86 8.49 2.32 7.22
C GLU A 86 8.16 0.85 7.03
N ARG A 87 7.23 0.58 6.11
CA ARG A 87 6.98 -0.75 5.58
C ARG A 87 7.48 -0.81 4.16
N MET A 88 8.20 -1.89 3.87
CA MET A 88 8.74 -2.14 2.54
C MET A 88 7.96 -3.27 1.88
N ILE A 89 7.41 -2.96 0.71
CA ILE A 89 6.70 -3.91 -0.14
C ILE A 89 7.64 -4.27 -1.28
N VAL A 90 7.85 -5.58 -1.48
CA VAL A 90 8.72 -6.09 -2.54
C VAL A 90 7.87 -6.80 -3.57
N PHE A 91 8.02 -6.37 -4.82
CA PHE A 91 7.41 -6.94 -6.00
C PHE A 91 8.46 -7.77 -6.74
N ARG A 92 8.18 -9.04 -6.99
CA ARG A 92 9.04 -9.87 -7.85
C ARG A 92 8.26 -10.29 -9.09
N LEU A 93 8.71 -9.86 -10.27
CA LEU A 93 8.09 -10.22 -11.55
C LEU A 93 6.55 -10.07 -11.55
N GLY A 94 6.05 -8.98 -10.98
CA GLY A 94 4.61 -8.71 -10.88
C GLY A 94 3.85 -9.48 -9.80
N ARG A 95 4.51 -10.35 -9.01
CA ARG A 95 3.90 -10.99 -7.84
C ARG A 95 4.27 -10.25 -6.55
N ILE A 96 3.26 -10.02 -5.74
CA ILE A 96 3.37 -9.36 -4.44
C ILE A 96 3.91 -10.38 -3.44
N ARG A 97 5.00 -10.05 -2.75
CA ARG A 97 5.45 -10.81 -1.58
C ARG A 97 4.86 -10.21 -0.32
N THR A 98 4.82 -11.01 0.74
CA THR A 98 4.40 -10.56 2.06
C THR A 98 5.18 -9.31 2.47
N PRO A 99 4.50 -8.29 3.04
CA PRO A 99 5.14 -7.05 3.44
C PRO A 99 6.22 -7.36 4.46
N GLN A 100 7.43 -6.87 4.21
CA GLN A 100 8.55 -7.20 5.08
C GLN A 100 8.45 -6.42 6.39
N ARG A 101 8.83 -7.10 7.47
CA ARG A 101 8.97 -6.48 8.79
C ARG A 101 10.18 -5.52 8.77
N PRO A 102 10.19 -4.51 9.65
CA PRO A 102 11.35 -3.65 9.77
C PRO A 102 12.62 -4.43 10.09
N GLY A 103 13.75 -4.02 9.53
CA GLY A 103 15.02 -4.72 9.67
C GLY A 103 15.83 -4.78 8.38
N MET A 104 16.74 -5.75 8.31
CA MET A 104 17.55 -6.03 7.13
C MET A 104 16.73 -6.85 6.14
N VAL A 105 16.48 -6.27 4.98
CA VAL A 105 15.82 -6.94 3.85
C VAL A 105 16.86 -7.22 2.78
N LEU A 106 16.89 -8.46 2.29
CA LEU A 106 17.71 -8.88 1.16
C LEU A 106 16.92 -8.71 -0.14
N LEU A 107 17.40 -7.84 -1.04
CA LEU A 107 16.77 -7.54 -2.32
C LEU A 107 17.64 -7.97 -3.50
N LEU A 108 17.04 -8.65 -4.48
CA LEU A 108 17.72 -9.00 -5.72
C LEU A 108 17.62 -7.83 -6.72
N PRO A 109 18.74 -7.16 -7.09
CA PRO A 109 18.72 -5.90 -7.82
C PRO A 109 18.10 -5.95 -9.22
N PHE A 110 17.99 -7.12 -9.84
CA PHE A 110 17.46 -7.28 -11.21
C PHE A 110 16.00 -7.75 -11.28
N ILE A 111 15.48 -8.36 -10.21
CA ILE A 111 14.17 -9.05 -10.22
C ILE A 111 13.18 -8.36 -9.27
N ASP A 112 13.71 -7.71 -8.23
CA ASP A 112 12.92 -7.17 -7.15
C ASP A 112 12.75 -5.66 -7.31
N SER A 113 11.50 -5.22 -7.45
CA SER A 113 11.14 -3.81 -7.29
C SER A 113 10.64 -3.59 -5.87
N PHE A 114 11.02 -2.47 -5.25
CA PHE A 114 10.60 -2.16 -3.90
C PHE A 114 9.94 -0.81 -3.79
N GLN A 115 8.93 -0.74 -2.92
CA GLN A 115 8.28 0.50 -2.56
C GLN A 115 8.23 0.63 -1.04
N ARG A 116 8.62 1.80 -0.54
CA ARG A 116 8.59 2.13 0.89
C ARG A 116 7.38 2.99 1.17
N VAL A 117 6.64 2.62 2.21
CA VAL A 117 5.44 3.32 2.66
C VAL A 117 5.63 3.69 4.13
N ASP A 118 5.47 4.97 4.44
CA ASP A 118 5.54 5.47 5.80
C ASP A 118 4.20 5.22 6.51
N LEU A 119 4.26 4.67 7.72
CA LEU A 119 3.08 4.40 8.55
C LEU A 119 2.74 5.55 9.50
N ARG A 120 3.46 6.67 9.45
CA ARG A 120 3.18 7.84 10.29
C ARG A 120 1.93 8.58 9.82
N THR A 121 1.30 9.30 10.74
CA THR A 121 0.22 10.22 10.41
C THR A 121 0.74 11.35 9.54
N ARG A 122 0.06 11.59 8.42
CA ARG A 122 0.36 12.70 7.50
C ARG A 122 -0.80 13.68 7.53
N ALA A 123 -0.47 14.96 7.51
CA ALA A 123 -1.43 16.04 7.35
C ALA A 123 -1.38 16.56 5.92
N PHE A 124 -2.54 16.84 5.34
CA PHE A 124 -2.63 17.56 4.09
C PHE A 124 -3.81 18.53 4.12
N ASN A 125 -3.57 19.70 3.53
CA ASN A 125 -4.59 20.71 3.37
C ASN A 125 -5.43 20.44 2.10
N VAL A 126 -6.74 20.52 2.24
CA VAL A 126 -7.68 20.51 1.12
C VAL A 126 -7.91 21.96 0.67
N PRO A 127 -7.71 22.28 -0.62
CA PRO A 127 -7.88 23.64 -1.10
C PRO A 127 -9.30 24.16 -0.83
N PRO A 128 -9.46 25.44 -0.45
CA PRO A 128 -10.77 25.99 -0.13
C PRO A 128 -11.66 26.02 -1.38
N CYS A 129 -12.85 25.44 -1.26
CA CYS A 129 -13.83 25.36 -2.34
C CYS A 129 -14.96 26.36 -2.08
N LYS A 130 -15.35 27.11 -3.11
CA LYS A 130 -16.54 27.99 -3.07
C LYS A 130 -17.75 27.20 -3.53
N LEU A 131 -18.76 27.09 -2.68
CA LEU A 131 -20.01 26.40 -3.00
C LEU A 131 -21.22 27.19 -2.48
N ALA A 132 -22.34 27.02 -3.17
CA ALA A 132 -23.63 27.54 -2.73
C ALA A 132 -24.32 26.46 -1.87
N SER A 133 -24.71 26.83 -0.65
CA SER A 133 -25.54 26.00 0.22
C SER A 133 -26.98 25.93 -0.30
N LYS A 134 -27.80 25.05 0.30
CA LYS A 134 -29.22 24.86 -0.04
C LYS A 134 -30.04 26.15 -0.01
N ASP A 135 -29.66 27.12 0.83
CA ASP A 135 -30.36 28.40 0.97
C ASP A 135 -29.85 29.49 0.00
N GLY A 136 -28.97 29.14 -0.94
CA GLY A 136 -28.37 30.09 -1.89
C GLY A 136 -27.23 30.95 -1.32
N ALA A 137 -26.87 30.76 -0.04
CA ALA A 137 -25.72 31.42 0.56
C ALA A 137 -24.40 30.83 0.01
N VAL A 138 -23.50 31.70 -0.45
CA VAL A 138 -22.18 31.31 -0.95
C VAL A 138 -21.19 31.25 0.21
N LEU A 139 -20.54 30.10 0.38
CA LEU A 139 -19.55 29.87 1.43
C LEU A 139 -18.27 29.26 0.85
N SER A 140 -17.13 29.64 1.43
CA SER A 140 -15.81 29.12 1.06
C SER A 140 -15.26 28.33 2.23
N VAL A 141 -15.14 27.01 2.08
CA VAL A 141 -14.69 26.10 3.16
C VAL A 141 -13.45 25.36 2.72
N GLY A 142 -12.46 25.32 3.62
CA GLY A 142 -11.27 24.48 3.53
C GLY A 142 -11.08 23.73 4.85
N ALA A 143 -10.32 22.63 4.80
CA ALA A 143 -10.03 21.83 5.98
C ALA A 143 -8.64 21.19 5.87
N ASP A 144 -8.04 20.94 7.03
CA ASP A 144 -6.82 20.15 7.16
C ASP A 144 -7.20 18.72 7.57
N VAL A 145 -6.72 17.73 6.82
CA VAL A 145 -7.06 16.33 7.01
C VAL A 145 -5.82 15.58 7.46
N GLN A 146 -5.94 14.86 8.57
CA GLN A 146 -4.90 13.99 9.09
C GLN A 146 -5.29 12.54 8.89
N PHE A 147 -4.42 11.77 8.26
CA PHE A 147 -4.68 10.37 7.96
C PHE A 147 -3.43 9.51 8.21
N ARG A 148 -3.65 8.23 8.43
CA ARG A 148 -2.61 7.21 8.62
C ARG A 148 -2.94 6.00 7.75
N ILE A 149 -1.92 5.44 7.11
CA ILE A 149 -2.06 4.22 6.31
C ILE A 149 -2.16 3.02 7.26
N TRP A 150 -3.26 2.27 7.17
CA TRP A 150 -3.49 1.07 7.97
C TRP A 150 -2.84 -0.16 7.34
N ASP A 151 -3.14 -0.42 6.07
CA ASP A 151 -2.54 -1.50 5.28
C ASP A 151 -1.71 -0.91 4.14
N PRO A 152 -0.36 -1.01 4.19
CA PRO A 152 0.50 -0.49 3.15
C PRO A 152 0.37 -1.27 1.84
N VAL A 153 0.05 -2.58 1.90
CA VAL A 153 -0.06 -3.42 0.70
C VAL A 153 -1.28 -2.98 -0.09
N LEU A 154 -2.45 -2.93 0.54
CA LEU A 154 -3.68 -2.48 -0.09
C LEU A 154 -3.53 -1.05 -0.64
N SER A 155 -2.93 -0.16 0.16
CA SER A 155 -2.74 1.24 -0.21
C SER A 155 -1.96 1.43 -1.51
N VAL A 156 -0.92 0.61 -1.76
CA VAL A 156 -0.11 0.71 -3.00
C VAL A 156 -0.80 0.03 -4.19
N MET A 157 -1.59 -1.02 -3.96
CA MET A 157 -2.30 -1.71 -5.05
C MET A 157 -3.50 -0.92 -5.54
N THR A 158 -4.24 -0.28 -4.64
CA THR A 158 -5.51 0.37 -4.98
C THR A 158 -5.32 1.74 -5.62
N VAL A 159 -4.35 2.52 -5.13
CA VAL A 159 -4.20 3.93 -5.52
C VAL A 159 -2.74 4.27 -5.81
N LYS A 160 -2.48 4.83 -6.99
CA LYS A 160 -1.14 5.34 -7.37
C LYS A 160 -0.71 6.53 -6.52
N ASP A 161 -1.53 7.58 -6.48
CA ASP A 161 -1.26 8.84 -5.79
C ASP A 161 -2.23 9.06 -4.62
N LEU A 162 -1.86 8.54 -3.44
CA LEU A 162 -2.69 8.59 -2.24
C LEU A 162 -3.12 10.02 -1.88
N ASN A 163 -2.17 10.97 -1.86
CA ASN A 163 -2.45 12.35 -1.47
C ASN A 163 -3.50 12.99 -2.37
N THR A 164 -3.44 12.76 -3.69
CA THR A 164 -4.38 13.35 -4.64
C THR A 164 -5.74 12.68 -4.55
N ALA A 165 -5.79 11.36 -4.46
CA ALA A 165 -7.04 10.63 -4.32
C ALA A 165 -7.77 11.00 -3.01
N THR A 166 -7.06 10.99 -1.88
CA THR A 166 -7.66 11.37 -0.58
C THR A 166 -8.10 12.83 -0.57
N ARG A 167 -7.37 13.75 -1.21
CA ARG A 167 -7.80 15.15 -1.39
C ARG A 167 -9.12 15.25 -2.14
N MET A 168 -9.25 14.55 -3.26
CA MET A 168 -10.48 14.56 -4.06
C MET A 168 -11.64 13.94 -3.30
N THR A 169 -11.43 12.80 -2.64
CA THR A 169 -12.45 12.15 -1.81
C THR A 169 -12.89 13.05 -0.66
N ALA A 170 -11.95 13.69 0.05
CA ALA A 170 -12.27 14.61 1.14
C ALA A 170 -13.04 15.85 0.63
N GLN A 171 -12.60 16.43 -0.49
CA GLN A 171 -13.29 17.57 -1.12
C GLN A 171 -14.72 17.21 -1.55
N ASN A 172 -14.91 16.04 -2.16
CA ASN A 172 -16.22 15.55 -2.57
C ASN A 172 -17.12 15.27 -1.36
N ALA A 173 -16.58 14.65 -0.30
CA ALA A 173 -17.32 14.38 0.94
C ALA A 173 -17.75 15.68 1.63
N MET A 174 -16.85 16.66 1.78
CA MET A 174 -17.18 17.98 2.32
C MET A 174 -18.24 18.68 1.49
N THR A 175 -18.07 18.71 0.16
CA THR A 175 -19.03 19.35 -0.74
C THR A 175 -20.41 18.70 -0.65
N LYS A 176 -20.47 17.37 -0.65
CA LYS A 176 -21.71 16.58 -0.52
C LYS A 176 -22.40 16.82 0.84
N ALA A 177 -21.64 16.91 1.92
CA ALA A 177 -22.19 17.19 3.25
C ALA A 177 -22.74 18.62 3.37
N LEU A 178 -22.03 19.61 2.82
CA LEU A 178 -22.43 21.02 2.87
C LEU A 178 -23.59 21.36 1.92
N LEU A 179 -23.70 20.69 0.78
CA LEU A 179 -24.81 20.90 -0.17
C LEU A 179 -26.17 20.47 0.39
N LYS A 180 -26.21 19.47 1.27
CA LYS A 180 -27.46 18.93 1.82
C LYS A 180 -28.05 19.77 2.95
N ARG A 181 -27.26 20.66 3.57
CA ARG A 181 -27.64 21.40 4.78
C ARG A 181 -27.71 22.91 4.55
N PRO A 182 -28.64 23.62 5.22
CA PRO A 182 -28.71 25.08 5.23
C PRO A 182 -27.54 25.71 6.00
N LEU A 183 -27.18 26.96 5.69
CA LEU A 183 -26.02 27.64 6.29
C LEU A 183 -26.14 27.75 7.82
N ARG A 184 -27.36 28.04 8.32
CA ARG A 184 -27.63 28.17 9.76
C ARG A 184 -27.34 26.87 10.51
N GLU A 185 -27.70 25.74 9.93
CA GLU A 185 -27.45 24.43 10.54
C GLU A 185 -25.95 24.09 10.54
N ILE A 186 -25.23 24.41 9.47
CA ILE A 186 -23.77 24.22 9.41
C ILE A 186 -23.06 25.03 10.52
N GLN A 187 -23.53 26.25 10.79
CA GLN A 187 -22.97 27.11 11.84
C GLN A 187 -23.28 26.58 13.25
N MET A 188 -24.51 26.10 13.48
CA MET A 188 -24.95 25.57 14.78
C MET A 188 -24.37 24.19 15.08
N GLU A 189 -24.27 23.31 14.07
CA GLU A 189 -23.88 21.90 14.22
C GLU A 189 -22.44 21.60 13.80
N LYS A 190 -21.58 22.63 13.67
CA LYS A 190 -20.19 22.49 13.22
C LYS A 190 -19.43 21.35 13.92
N LEU A 191 -19.61 21.19 15.23
CA LEU A 191 -18.97 20.12 16.00
C LEU A 191 -19.46 18.72 15.60
N LYS A 192 -20.78 18.53 15.44
CA LYS A 192 -21.36 17.26 14.99
C LYS A 192 -20.88 16.89 13.59
N ILE A 193 -20.79 17.87 12.69
CA ILE A 193 -20.29 17.68 11.32
C ILE A 193 -18.81 17.27 11.37
N SER A 194 -18.01 17.91 12.23
CA SER A 194 -16.59 17.58 12.40
C SER A 194 -16.36 16.15 12.90
N ASP A 195 -17.28 15.57 13.68
CA ASP A 195 -17.18 14.20 14.16
C ASP A 195 -17.73 13.17 13.15
N GLN A 196 -18.77 13.52 12.38
CA GLN A 196 -19.39 12.63 11.40
C GLN A 196 -18.62 12.53 10.08
N LEU A 197 -18.03 13.63 9.60
CA LEU A 197 -17.37 13.70 8.30
C LEU A 197 -16.17 12.71 8.18
N PRO A 198 -15.29 12.56 9.19
CA PRO A 198 -14.20 11.59 9.12
C PRO A 198 -14.70 10.14 9.04
N LEU A 199 -15.85 9.81 9.64
CA LEU A 199 -16.44 8.48 9.58
C LEU A 199 -16.91 8.15 8.16
N GLU A 200 -17.65 9.06 7.51
CA GLU A 200 -18.10 8.86 6.12
C GLU A 200 -16.90 8.71 5.16
N ILE A 201 -15.84 9.49 5.34
CA ILE A 201 -14.62 9.39 4.54
C ILE A 201 -13.89 8.06 4.78
N ASN A 202 -13.79 7.62 6.04
CA ASN A 202 -13.13 6.38 6.40
C ASN A 202 -13.86 5.16 5.81
N ASP A 203 -15.20 5.16 5.77
CA ASP A 203 -15.98 4.07 5.18
C ASP A 203 -15.72 3.93 3.67
N VAL A 204 -15.63 5.05 2.95
CA VAL A 204 -15.28 5.06 1.51
C VAL A 204 -13.84 4.62 1.27
N THR A 205 -12.92 4.94 2.18
CA THR A 205 -11.48 4.64 2.01
C THR A 205 -11.11 3.20 2.40
N ARG A 206 -11.99 2.51 3.13
CA ARG A 206 -11.81 1.09 3.49
C ARG A 206 -12.34 0.11 2.45
N ALA A 207 -13.20 0.57 1.53
CA ALA A 207 -13.76 -0.21 0.43
C ALA A 207 -12.72 -0.46 -0.68
#